data_AF-A0AAE0CIE6-F1
#
_entry.id   AF-A0AAE0CIE6-F1
#
_cell.length_a   1.000
_cell.length_b   1.000
_cell.length_c   1.000
_cell.angle_alpha   90.00
_cell.angle_beta   90.00
_cell.angle_gamma   90.00
#
_symmetry.space_group_name_H-M   'P 1'
#
loop_
_entity.id
_entity.type
_entity.pdbx_description
1 polymer ?
#
loop_
_entity_poly.entity_id
_entity_poly.type
_entity_poly.pdbx_seq_one_letter_code
_entity_poly.pdbx_strand_id
1 'polypeptide(L)'
;MVPFYLVREALQWYQWDECAITFPIWEDFTKAFCREFGSHGFVDYTESLFKLRQSGSLRDYISEFQHLATCIRDLNPSFRLSYFIGGLKEELKHDVKLLRLATTQEAMSFAIEVDLQP
;
A
#
# COMPACT_ATOMS: atom_id res chain seq x y z
N MET A 1 -10.75 -6.93 23.78
CA MET A 1 -11.94 -7.81 23.65
C MET A 1 -12.07 -8.24 22.19
N VAL A 2 -11.24 -9.20 21.77
CA VAL A 2 -11.05 -9.64 20.37
C VAL A 2 -12.17 -10.57 19.85
N PRO A 3 -12.78 -11.46 20.65
CA PRO A 3 -13.70 -12.48 20.13
C PRO A 3 -14.95 -11.93 19.44
N PHE A 4 -15.43 -10.75 19.85
CA PHE A 4 -16.65 -10.14 19.29
C PHE A 4 -16.52 -9.71 17.83
N TYR A 5 -15.29 -9.58 17.33
CA TYR A 5 -15.01 -9.18 15.95
C TYR A 5 -14.65 -10.36 15.05
N LEU A 6 -14.51 -11.58 15.60
CA LEU A 6 -14.27 -12.80 14.84
C LEU A 6 -15.60 -13.49 14.56
N VAL A 7 -15.84 -13.84 13.30
CA VAL A 7 -17.07 -14.51 12.88
C VAL A 7 -16.75 -15.84 12.21
N ARG A 8 -17.66 -16.82 12.39
CA ARG A 8 -17.61 -18.12 11.69
C ARG A 8 -16.30 -18.86 11.94
N GLU A 9 -15.57 -19.20 10.88
CA GLU A 9 -14.35 -20.00 10.88
C GLU A 9 -13.24 -19.38 11.73
N ALA A 10 -13.12 -18.05 11.74
CA ALA A 10 -12.14 -17.34 12.57
C ALA A 10 -12.43 -17.46 14.08
N LEU A 11 -13.71 -17.50 14.47
CA LEU A 11 -14.10 -17.71 15.86
C LEU A 11 -13.91 -19.17 16.29
N GLN A 12 -14.23 -20.12 15.40
CA GLN A 12 -14.04 -21.54 15.65
C GLN A 12 -12.56 -21.88 15.86
N TRP A 13 -11.68 -21.36 14.99
CA TRP A 13 -10.23 -21.50 15.16
C TRP A 13 -9.74 -20.88 16.47
N TYR A 14 -10.17 -19.65 16.78
CA TYR A 14 -9.80 -18.94 18.01
C TYR A 14 -10.12 -19.76 19.27
N GLN A 15 -11.27 -20.45 19.26
CA GLN A 15 -11.71 -21.31 20.36
C GLN A 15 -10.96 -22.65 20.39
N TRP A 16 -10.73 -23.26 19.23
CA TRP A 16 -10.07 -24.56 19.10
C TRP A 16 -8.59 -24.50 19.54
N ASP A 17 -7.86 -23.48 19.10
CA ASP A 17 -6.44 -23.29 19.42
C ASP A 17 -6.23 -22.64 20.80
N GLU A 18 -7.30 -22.47 21.58
CA GLU A 18 -7.31 -21.80 22.88
C GLU A 18 -6.51 -20.49 22.85
N CYS A 19 -6.69 -19.69 21.78
CA CYS A 19 -5.79 -18.58 21.45
C CYS A 19 -5.64 -17.55 22.58
N ALA A 20 -6.65 -17.41 23.44
CA ALA A 20 -6.59 -16.56 24.64
C ALA A 20 -5.53 -17.02 25.67
N ILE A 21 -5.23 -18.32 25.71
CA ILE A 21 -4.26 -18.96 26.60
C ILE A 21 -2.93 -19.13 25.87
N THR A 22 -2.97 -19.58 24.61
CA THR A 22 -1.79 -19.87 23.78
C THR A 22 -1.06 -18.60 23.34
N PHE A 23 -1.80 -17.51 23.09
CA PHE A 23 -1.25 -16.23 22.62
C PHE A 23 -1.73 -15.05 23.49
N PRO A 24 -1.24 -14.94 24.75
CA PRO A 24 -1.67 -13.89 25.67
C PRO A 24 -1.16 -12.50 25.26
N ILE A 25 -0.12 -12.43 24.43
CA ILE A 25 0.47 -11.21 23.91
C ILE A 25 -0.12 -10.92 22.52
N TRP A 26 -0.59 -9.69 22.31
CA TRP A 26 -1.24 -9.27 21.06
C TRP A 26 -0.38 -9.49 19.80
N GLU A 27 0.94 -9.29 19.91
CA GLU A 27 1.87 -9.53 18.80
C GLU A 27 1.93 -11.01 18.39
N ASP A 28 1.89 -11.93 19.36
CA ASP A 28 1.95 -13.36 19.06
C ASP A 28 0.59 -13.86 18.54
N PHE A 29 -0.50 -13.30 19.08
CA PHE A 29 -1.84 -13.55 18.58
C PHE A 29 -2.00 -13.11 17.12
N THR A 30 -1.56 -11.90 16.78
CA THR A 30 -1.67 -11.37 15.41
C THR A 30 -0.82 -12.15 14.41
N LYS A 31 0.38 -12.61 14.79
CA LYS A 31 1.19 -13.51 13.95
C LYS A 31 0.50 -14.85 13.68
N ALA A 32 -0.07 -15.48 14.70
CA ALA A 32 -0.80 -16.73 14.56
C ALA A 32 -2.06 -16.56 13.71
N PHE A 33 -2.80 -15.47 13.93
CA PHE A 33 -4.00 -15.14 13.15
C PHE A 33 -3.67 -14.87 11.67
N CYS A 34 -2.61 -14.12 11.38
CA CYS A 34 -2.14 -13.91 10.01
C CYS A 34 -1.60 -15.19 9.34
N ARG A 35 -1.09 -16.16 10.11
CA ARG A 35 -0.67 -17.46 9.55
C ARG A 35 -1.87 -18.29 9.10
N GLU A 36 -2.95 -18.28 9.90
CA GLU A 36 -4.14 -19.11 9.64
C GLU A 36 -5.09 -18.46 8.63
N PHE A 37 -5.31 -17.15 8.76
CA PHE A 37 -6.31 -16.40 7.98
C PHE A 37 -5.73 -15.30 7.10
N GLY A 38 -4.43 -15.00 7.25
CA GLY A 38 -3.79 -14.15 6.27
C GLY A 38 -3.80 -14.88 4.94
N SER A 39 -4.30 -14.22 3.89
CA SER A 39 -4.04 -14.64 2.52
C SER A 39 -2.54 -14.93 2.42
N HIS A 40 -2.14 -16.12 1.97
CA HIS A 40 -0.74 -16.44 1.69
C HIS A 40 -0.08 -15.30 0.92
N GLY A 41 0.70 -14.48 1.63
CA GLY A 41 1.21 -13.23 1.10
C GLY A 41 1.22 -12.18 2.20
N PHE A 42 2.31 -12.13 2.96
CA PHE A 42 2.79 -10.84 3.42
C PHE A 42 2.88 -9.95 2.18
N VAL A 43 1.87 -9.10 1.95
CA VAL A 43 1.89 -8.17 0.83
C VAL A 43 2.99 -7.18 1.17
N ASP A 44 4.14 -7.33 0.52
CA ASP A 44 5.18 -6.32 0.60
C ASP A 44 4.67 -5.09 -0.16
N TYR A 45 4.04 -4.18 0.59
CA TYR A 45 3.52 -2.92 0.06
C TYR A 45 4.65 -2.08 -0.54
N THR A 46 5.89 -2.21 -0.06
CA THR A 46 7.05 -1.51 -0.62
C THR A 46 7.41 -2.07 -1.97
N GLU A 47 7.48 -3.40 -2.10
CA GLU A 47 7.71 -4.06 -3.39
C GLU A 47 6.58 -3.77 -4.38
N SER A 48 5.33 -3.80 -3.91
CA SER A 48 4.14 -3.50 -4.70
C SER A 48 4.18 -2.06 -5.21
N LEU A 49 4.48 -1.10 -4.34
CA LEU A 49 4.64 0.31 -4.69
C LEU A 49 5.79 0.53 -5.68
N PHE A 50 6.91 -0.17 -5.50
CA PHE A 50 8.07 -0.11 -6.40
C PHE A 50 7.76 -0.66 -7.80
N LYS A 51 6.95 -1.71 -7.88
CA LYS A 51 6.53 -2.35 -9.14
C LYS A 51 5.34 -1.66 -9.81
N LEU A 52 4.64 -0.77 -9.11
CA LEU A 52 3.47 -0.08 -9.65
C LEU A 52 3.84 0.72 -10.90
N ARG A 53 3.09 0.52 -11.98
CA ARG A 53 3.24 1.24 -13.26
C ARG A 53 1.88 1.73 -13.72
N GLN A 54 1.84 2.93 -14.31
CA GLN A 54 0.67 3.51 -14.94
C GLN A 54 0.40 2.78 -16.27
N SER A 55 -0.53 1.82 -16.25
CA SER A 55 -1.00 1.13 -17.45
C SER A 55 -2.26 1.77 -18.06
N GLY A 56 -3.13 2.34 -17.21
CA GLY A 56 -4.41 2.95 -17.58
C GLY A 56 -4.42 4.47 -17.44
N SER A 57 -5.51 4.98 -16.86
CA SER A 57 -5.67 6.41 -16.58
C SER A 57 -4.70 6.86 -15.48
N LEU A 58 -4.27 8.13 -15.53
CA LEU A 58 -3.47 8.72 -14.46
C LEU A 58 -4.20 8.67 -13.11
N ARG A 59 -5.53 8.86 -13.12
CA ARG A 59 -6.37 8.82 -11.92
C ARG A 59 -6.31 7.47 -11.21
N ASP A 60 -6.44 6.37 -11.95
CA ASP A 60 -6.40 5.02 -11.38
C ASP A 60 -5.01 4.74 -10.77
N TYR A 61 -3.95 5.17 -11.47
CA TYR A 61 -2.59 5.08 -10.97
C TYR A 61 -2.37 5.87 -9.67
N ILE A 62 -2.83 7.12 -9.60
CA ILE A 62 -2.73 7.94 -8.39
C ILE A 62 -3.48 7.29 -7.22
N SER A 63 -4.70 6.78 -7.46
CA SER A 63 -5.51 6.11 -6.45
C SER A 63 -4.79 4.90 -5.87
N GLU A 64 -4.25 4.03 -6.73
CA GLU A 64 -3.52 2.83 -6.28
C GLU A 64 -2.20 3.19 -5.59
N PHE A 65 -1.47 4.19 -6.11
CA PHE A 65 -0.25 4.69 -5.51
C PHE A 65 -0.51 5.20 -4.08
N GLN A 66 -1.57 5.98 -3.88
CA GLN A 66 -1.94 6.47 -2.56
C GLN A 66 -2.32 5.33 -1.62
N HIS A 67 -3.11 4.37 -2.08
CA HIS A 67 -3.46 3.19 -1.30
C HIS A 67 -2.21 2.47 -0.78
N LEU A 68 -1.31 2.05 -1.69
CA LEU A 68 -0.08 1.35 -1.33
C LEU A 68 0.84 2.20 -0.43
N ALA A 69 0.99 3.50 -0.72
CA ALA A 69 1.85 4.38 0.07
C ALA A 69 1.31 4.60 1.50
N THR A 70 -0.02 4.61 1.70
CA THR A 70 -0.62 4.74 3.04
C THR A 70 -0.45 3.49 3.90
N CYS A 71 -0.26 2.32 3.28
CA CYS A 71 0.02 1.07 3.99
C CYS A 71 1.46 1.00 4.55
N ILE A 72 2.36 1.90 4.14
CA ILE A 72 3.77 1.92 4.57
C ILE A 72 3.97 3.00 5.64
N ARG A 73 4.19 2.59 6.90
CA ARG A 73 4.34 3.50 8.06
C ARG A 73 5.46 4.54 7.90
N ASP A 74 6.63 4.12 7.41
CA ASP A 74 7.85 4.93 7.41
C ASP A 74 8.41 5.17 5.99
N LEU A 75 7.52 5.43 5.02
CA LEU A 75 7.95 5.70 3.65
C LEU A 75 8.60 7.09 3.54
N ASN A 76 9.93 7.08 3.36
CA ASN A 76 10.75 8.28 3.13
C ASN A 76 10.15 9.15 2.00
N PRO A 77 9.97 10.48 2.20
CA PRO A 77 9.39 11.38 1.19
C PRO A 77 10.13 11.36 -0.16
N SER A 78 11.46 11.28 -0.16
CA SER A 78 12.26 11.20 -1.38
C SER A 78 12.04 9.90 -2.15
N PHE A 79 11.85 8.78 -1.44
CA PHE A 79 11.51 7.50 -2.06
C PHE A 79 10.07 7.50 -2.56
N ARG A 80 9.14 8.08 -1.82
CA ARG A 80 7.75 8.27 -2.27
C ARG A 80 7.69 9.03 -3.59
N LEU A 81 8.40 10.14 -3.70
CA LEU A 81 8.52 10.90 -4.95
C LEU A 81 9.15 10.07 -6.07
N SER A 82 10.27 9.39 -5.77
CA SER A 82 10.99 8.58 -6.75
C SER A 82 10.14 7.43 -7.31
N TYR A 83 9.40 6.74 -6.44
CA TYR A 83 8.48 5.67 -6.86
C TYR A 83 7.31 6.22 -7.67
N PHE A 84 6.75 7.37 -7.27
CA PHE A 84 5.68 8.02 -8.03
C PHE A 84 6.13 8.35 -9.46
N ILE A 85 7.27 9.05 -9.61
CA ILE A 85 7.81 9.42 -10.93
C ILE A 85 8.22 8.17 -11.73
N GLY A 86 8.78 7.16 -11.05
CA GLY A 86 9.22 5.91 -11.68
C GLY A 86 8.08 5.08 -12.26
N GLY A 87 6.87 5.21 -11.70
CA GLY A 87 5.70 4.48 -12.15
C GLY A 87 4.86 5.19 -13.24
N LEU A 88 5.08 6.48 -13.48
CA LEU A 88 4.38 7.22 -14.55
C LEU A 88 4.74 6.70 -15.95
N LYS A 89 3.85 6.91 -16.92
CA LYS A 89 4.15 6.73 -18.34
C LYS A 89 5.31 7.63 -18.76
N GLU A 90 6.09 7.18 -19.74
CA GLU A 90 7.30 7.89 -20.16
C GLU A 90 7.00 9.32 -20.61
N GLU A 91 5.89 9.58 -21.31
CA GLU A 91 5.46 10.94 -21.69
C GLU A 91 5.39 11.89 -20.48
N LEU A 92 4.58 11.56 -19.46
CA LEU A 92 4.44 12.37 -18.24
C LEU A 92 5.72 12.42 -17.40
N LYS A 93 6.49 11.34 -17.39
CA LYS A 93 7.74 11.23 -16.62
C LYS A 93 8.82 12.18 -17.12
N HIS A 94 8.90 12.43 -18.43
CA HIS A 94 9.85 13.41 -18.97
C HIS A 94 9.49 14.82 -18.50
N ASP A 95 8.22 15.20 -18.60
CA ASP A 95 7.74 16.53 -18.21
C ASP A 95 7.93 16.81 -16.71
N VAL A 96 7.57 15.83 -15.87
CA VAL A 96 7.74 15.92 -14.40
C VAL A 96 9.23 16.07 -14.02
N LYS A 97 10.13 15.36 -14.72
CA LYS A 97 11.59 15.44 -14.46
C LYS A 97 12.18 16.79 -14.87
N LEU A 98 11.70 17.39 -15.95
CA LEU A 98 12.16 18.70 -16.41
C LEU A 98 11.92 19.79 -15.36
N LEU A 99 10.81 19.69 -14.62
CA LEU A 99 10.45 20.66 -13.58
C LEU A 99 11.16 20.46 -12.23
N ARG A 100 11.89 19.36 -12.04
CA ARG A 100 12.63 19.05 -10.79
C ARG A 100 11.77 19.23 -9.53
N LEU A 101 10.54 18.74 -9.57
CA LEU A 101 9.58 18.88 -8.48
C LEU A 101 10.12 18.25 -7.19
N ALA A 102 9.91 18.92 -6.06
CA ALA A 102 10.53 18.57 -4.78
C ALA A 102 9.65 17.62 -3.96
N THR A 103 8.34 17.58 -4.22
CA THR A 103 7.38 16.79 -3.45
C THR A 103 6.49 15.91 -4.31
N THR A 104 6.01 14.79 -3.75
CA THR A 104 5.07 13.90 -4.46
C THR A 104 3.76 14.61 -4.81
N GLN A 105 3.32 15.55 -3.97
CA GLN A 105 2.10 16.32 -4.20
C GLN A 105 2.24 17.27 -5.39
N GLU A 106 3.37 17.98 -5.49
CA GLU A 106 3.68 18.79 -6.67
C GLU A 106 3.70 17.93 -7.95
N ALA A 107 4.36 16.77 -7.89
CA ALA A 107 4.41 15.84 -9.03
C ALA A 107 3.03 15.31 -9.43
N MET A 108 2.15 15.02 -8.48
CA MET A 108 0.77 14.61 -8.76
C MET A 108 -0.03 15.72 -9.41
N SER A 109 0.00 16.94 -8.84
CA SER A 109 -0.73 18.09 -9.39
C SER A 109 -0.28 18.43 -10.80
N PHE A 110 1.03 18.42 -11.04
CA PHE A 110 1.57 18.69 -12.37
C PHE A 110 1.23 17.59 -13.37
N ALA A 111 1.34 16.31 -12.99
CA ALA A 111 0.96 15.22 -13.88
C ALA A 111 -0.52 15.31 -14.30
N ILE A 112 -1.40 15.72 -13.38
CA ILE A 112 -2.82 15.95 -13.67
C ILE A 112 -2.99 17.11 -14.66
N GLU A 113 -2.23 18.20 -14.49
CA GLU A 113 -2.29 19.35 -15.40
C GLU A 113 -1.87 18.97 -16.83
N VAL A 114 -0.78 18.22 -16.98
CA VAL A 114 -0.27 17.78 -18.29
C VAL A 114 -1.22 16.79 -18.96
N ASP A 115 -1.76 15.81 -18.21
CA ASP A 115 -2.71 14.81 -18.74
C ASP A 115 -4.02 15.45 -19.25
N LEU A 116 -4.35 16.66 -18.77
CA LEU A 116 -5.52 17.44 -19.20
C LEU A 116 -5.26 18.35 -20.41
N GLN A 117 -4.02 18.47 -20.88
CA GLN A 117 -3.70 19.24 -22.09
C GLN A 117 -3.73 18.31 -23.32
N PRO A 118 -4.69 18.49 -24.26
CA PRO A 118 -4.83 17.65 -25.45
C PRO A 118 -3.74 17.91 -26.51
#